data_AF-A0A7Y8EAX4-F1
#
_entry.id   AF-A0A7Y8EAX4-F1
#
_cell.length_a   1.000
_cell.length_b   1.000
_cell.length_c   1.000
_cell.angle_alpha   90.00
_cell.angle_beta   90.00
_cell.angle_gamma   90.00
#
_symmetry.space_group_name_H-M   'P 1'
#
loop_
_entity.id
_entity.type
_entity.pdbx_description
1 polymer ?
#
loop_
_entity_poly.entity_id
_entity_poly.type
_entity_poly.pdbx_seq_one_letter_code
_entity_poly.pdbx_strand_id
1 'polypeptide(L)'
;MLRTLPTSASGRLRLLVGAALCSQLLTPSLAFADPAYDALIIQARNGNFTPALTQLRQLPPERQTPGQISDHLVIAGWAGQDAEVLKVYEAQGKNRNLTTQALATVARTYRNQKQWPQALAVYQQALVREPGNVDLQLGQALTQADGGQATTAVQ
;
A
#
# COMPACT_ATOMS: atom_id res chain seq x y z
N MET A 1 -83.43 26.66 -34.46
CA MET A 1 -83.30 27.84 -33.58
C MET A 1 -81.85 27.98 -33.19
N LEU A 2 -81.21 29.11 -33.53
CA LEU A 2 -79.89 29.48 -33.03
C LEU A 2 -79.97 29.84 -31.53
N ARG A 3 -78.96 29.47 -30.74
CA ARG A 3 -78.30 30.38 -29.79
C ARG A 3 -76.92 29.87 -29.37
N THR A 4 -76.08 30.85 -29.09
CA THR A 4 -74.62 30.92 -29.12
C THR A 4 -73.96 30.92 -27.72
N LEU A 5 -72.64 30.60 -27.70
CA LEU A 5 -71.55 31.07 -26.79
C LEU A 5 -71.40 30.43 -25.38
N PRO A 6 -70.23 30.51 -24.68
CA PRO A 6 -68.89 31.01 -25.05
C PRO A 6 -67.67 30.15 -24.59
N THR A 7 -66.51 30.69 -24.95
CA THR A 7 -65.08 30.38 -24.74
C THR A 7 -64.51 30.32 -23.31
N SER A 8 -63.47 29.48 -23.15
CA SER A 8 -62.17 29.67 -22.45
C SER A 8 -62.11 30.32 -21.05
N ALA A 9 -61.49 29.62 -20.08
CA ALA A 9 -60.51 30.21 -19.16
C ALA A 9 -59.69 29.16 -18.38
N SER A 10 -58.39 29.37 -18.38
CA SER A 10 -57.30 28.69 -17.68
C SER A 10 -57.44 28.69 -16.14
N GLY A 11 -56.91 27.68 -15.45
CA GLY A 11 -56.90 27.73 -13.98
C GLY A 11 -56.26 26.56 -13.22
N ARG A 12 -54.94 26.40 -13.35
CA ARG A 12 -54.01 25.92 -12.28
C ARG A 12 -54.36 24.58 -11.59
N LEU A 13 -53.85 23.49 -12.16
CA LEU A 13 -53.65 22.22 -11.46
C LEU A 13 -52.60 22.41 -10.35
N ARG A 14 -53.06 22.52 -9.10
CA ARG A 14 -52.18 22.57 -7.92
C ARG A 14 -51.47 21.22 -7.79
N LEU A 15 -50.15 21.23 -7.96
CA LEU A 15 -49.27 20.11 -7.66
C LEU A 15 -49.44 19.70 -6.18
N LEU A 16 -49.87 18.47 -5.95
CA LEU A 16 -49.53 17.70 -4.76
C LEU A 16 -48.73 16.50 -5.24
N VAL A 17 -47.41 16.66 -5.35
CA VAL A 17 -46.48 15.53 -5.50
C VAL A 17 -45.79 15.35 -4.16
N GLY A 18 -45.95 14.13 -3.64
CA GLY A 18 -45.61 13.75 -2.29
C GLY A 18 -44.12 13.69 -2.00
N ALA A 19 -43.85 13.66 -0.71
CA ALA A 19 -42.56 13.36 -0.12
C ALA A 19 -42.04 12.01 -0.60
N ALA A 20 -40.90 12.00 -1.31
CA ALA A 20 -39.92 10.91 -1.37
C ALA A 20 -38.79 11.26 -2.36
N LEU A 21 -37.85 12.12 -1.98
CA LEU A 21 -36.50 12.10 -2.56
C LEU A 21 -35.54 11.73 -1.42
N CYS A 22 -35.47 10.44 -1.10
CA CYS A 22 -34.42 9.56 -1.59
C CYS A 22 -33.03 10.14 -1.29
N SER A 23 -32.52 9.73 -0.14
CA SER A 23 -31.12 9.70 0.28
C SER A 23 -30.24 9.15 -0.85
N GLN A 24 -29.80 10.01 -1.77
CA GLN A 24 -28.92 9.58 -2.84
C GLN A 24 -27.46 9.68 -2.40
N LEU A 25 -26.90 8.49 -2.15
CA LEU A 25 -25.57 8.09 -2.57
C LEU A 25 -24.39 8.67 -1.77
N LEU A 26 -24.35 8.38 -0.47
CA LEU A 26 -23.09 7.97 0.14
C LEU A 26 -22.84 6.52 -0.32
N THR A 27 -22.36 6.35 -1.55
CA THR A 27 -21.71 5.08 -1.89
C THR A 27 -20.38 5.07 -1.13
N PRO A 28 -20.18 4.19 -0.14
CA PRO A 28 -18.84 3.99 0.36
C PRO A 28 -18.01 3.53 -0.83
N SER A 29 -16.99 4.31 -1.17
CA SER A 29 -15.97 3.91 -2.12
C SER A 29 -15.25 2.69 -1.53
N LEU A 30 -15.81 1.52 -1.77
CA LEU A 30 -15.13 0.25 -1.53
C LEU A 30 -13.88 0.29 -2.40
N ALA A 31 -12.72 0.34 -1.76
CA ALA A 31 -11.43 0.18 -2.41
C ALA A 31 -11.36 -1.28 -2.91
N PHE A 32 -11.87 -1.52 -4.11
CA PHE A 32 -11.64 -2.79 -4.79
C PHE A 32 -10.17 -2.86 -5.21
N ALA A 33 -9.51 -3.96 -4.85
CA ALA A 33 -8.20 -4.29 -5.40
C ALA A 33 -8.34 -4.40 -6.93
N ASP A 34 -7.42 -3.76 -7.66
CA ASP A 34 -7.39 -3.81 -9.12
C ASP A 34 -6.88 -5.19 -9.56
N PRO A 35 -7.70 -6.03 -10.23
CA PRO A 35 -7.28 -7.36 -10.67
C PRO A 35 -6.04 -7.33 -11.58
N ALA A 36 -5.82 -6.22 -12.31
CA ALA A 36 -4.63 -6.05 -13.11
C ALA A 36 -3.37 -5.88 -12.25
N TYR A 37 -3.47 -5.17 -11.12
CA TYR A 37 -2.38 -5.03 -10.17
C TYR A 37 -2.04 -6.37 -9.49
N ASP A 38 -3.05 -7.11 -9.04
CA ASP A 38 -2.87 -8.40 -8.38
C ASP A 38 -2.13 -9.40 -9.30
N ALA A 39 -2.43 -9.38 -10.59
CA ALA A 39 -1.73 -10.20 -11.58
C ALA A 39 -0.23 -9.87 -11.64
N LEU A 40 0.16 -8.60 -11.51
CA LEU A 40 1.57 -8.19 -11.47
C LEU A 40 2.27 -8.74 -10.22
N ILE A 41 1.60 -8.72 -9.07
CA ILE A 41 2.15 -9.26 -7.81
C ILE A 41 2.33 -10.78 -7.89
N ILE A 42 1.35 -11.50 -8.46
CA ILE A 42 1.44 -12.95 -8.67
C ILE A 42 2.60 -13.28 -9.62
N GLN A 43 2.75 -12.54 -10.72
CA GLN A 43 3.87 -12.72 -11.65
C GLN A 43 5.23 -12.49 -10.96
N ALA A 44 5.33 -11.44 -10.13
CA ALA A 44 6.54 -11.15 -9.38
C ALA A 44 6.90 -12.29 -8.41
N ARG A 45 5.92 -12.87 -7.70
CA ARG A 45 6.15 -14.05 -6.83
C ARG A 45 6.68 -15.27 -7.60
N ASN A 46 6.31 -15.39 -8.88
CA ASN A 46 6.78 -16.44 -9.77
C ASN A 46 8.10 -16.09 -10.50
N GLY A 47 8.79 -15.03 -10.07
CA GLY A 47 10.10 -14.63 -10.61
C GLY A 47 10.05 -13.60 -11.75
N ASN A 48 8.85 -13.25 -12.25
CA ASN A 48 8.71 -12.21 -13.27
C ASN A 48 8.49 -10.84 -12.62
N PHE A 49 9.57 -10.24 -12.13
CA PHE A 49 9.53 -9.00 -11.35
C PHE A 49 9.33 -7.73 -12.21
N THR A 50 9.81 -7.75 -13.45
CA THR A 50 9.91 -6.56 -14.31
C THR A 50 8.59 -5.82 -14.53
N PRO A 51 7.46 -6.49 -14.82
CA PRO A 51 6.17 -5.81 -15.01
C PRO A 51 5.70 -5.05 -13.77
N ALA A 52 5.77 -5.69 -12.60
CA ALA A 52 5.38 -5.06 -11.33
C ALA A 52 6.26 -3.86 -10.99
N LEU A 53 7.58 -4.02 -11.09
CA LEU A 53 8.52 -2.93 -10.82
C LEU A 53 8.37 -1.77 -11.82
N THR A 54 8.08 -2.06 -13.08
CA THR A 54 7.83 -1.02 -14.09
C THR A 54 6.62 -0.17 -13.70
N GLN A 55 5.51 -0.82 -13.33
CA GLN A 55 4.31 -0.12 -12.88
C GLN A 55 4.56 0.72 -11.62
N LEU A 56 5.23 0.15 -10.61
CA LEU A 56 5.49 0.82 -9.33
C LEU A 56 6.40 2.04 -9.48
N ARG A 57 7.42 1.98 -10.36
CA ARG A 57 8.32 3.11 -10.64
C ARG A 57 7.63 4.29 -11.32
N GLN A 58 6.54 4.06 -12.05
CA GLN A 58 5.81 5.11 -12.75
C GLN A 58 4.85 5.89 -11.83
N LEU A 59 4.52 5.33 -10.66
CA LEU A 59 3.65 6.00 -9.72
C LEU A 59 4.42 7.10 -8.98
N PRO A 60 3.93 8.36 -8.98
CA PRO A 60 4.58 9.41 -8.22
C PRO A 60 4.43 9.14 -6.71
N PRO A 61 5.43 9.49 -5.87
CA PRO A 61 5.46 9.12 -4.45
C PRO A 61 4.24 9.58 -3.64
N GLU A 62 3.57 10.66 -4.04
CA GLU A 62 2.39 11.18 -3.33
C GLU A 62 1.14 10.32 -3.58
N ARG A 63 1.11 9.56 -4.68
CA ARG A 63 -0.01 8.69 -5.07
C ARG A 63 0.19 7.24 -4.64
N GLN A 64 1.40 6.86 -4.24
CA GLN A 64 1.67 5.50 -3.81
C GLN A 64 1.09 5.23 -2.41
N THR A 65 0.37 4.12 -2.29
CA THR A 65 -0.10 3.66 -0.98
C THR A 65 1.05 3.02 -0.18
N PRO A 66 0.99 2.97 1.15
CA PRO A 66 1.98 2.23 1.95
C PRO A 66 2.11 0.74 1.54
N GLY A 67 1.00 0.15 1.07
CA GLY A 67 0.99 -1.20 0.51
C GLY A 67 1.83 -1.31 -0.76
N GLN A 68 1.62 -0.41 -1.72
CA GLN A 68 2.39 -0.38 -2.97
C GLN A 68 3.89 -0.13 -2.73
N ILE A 69 4.24 0.75 -1.77
CA ILE A 69 5.64 0.93 -1.36
C ILE A 69 6.19 -0.36 -0.75
N SER A 70 5.41 -1.06 0.08
CA SER A 70 5.83 -2.34 0.66
C SER A 70 6.06 -3.40 -0.42
N ASP A 71 5.16 -3.51 -1.39
CA ASP A 71 5.30 -4.43 -2.51
C ASP A 71 6.50 -4.08 -3.38
N HIS A 72 6.78 -2.80 -3.62
CA HIS A 72 7.98 -2.35 -4.32
C HIS A 72 9.25 -2.83 -3.62
N LEU A 73 9.36 -2.59 -2.30
CA LEU A 73 10.52 -3.00 -1.51
C LEU A 73 10.72 -4.52 -1.56
N VAL A 74 9.65 -5.29 -1.38
CA VAL A 74 9.71 -6.76 -1.38
C VAL A 74 10.10 -7.30 -2.76
N ILE A 75 9.45 -6.82 -3.83
CA ILE A 75 9.70 -7.30 -5.19
C ILE A 75 11.11 -6.90 -5.66
N ALA A 76 11.56 -5.69 -5.35
CA ALA A 76 12.93 -5.27 -5.64
C ALA A 76 13.94 -6.14 -4.88
N GLY A 77 13.64 -6.51 -3.63
CA GLY A 77 14.44 -7.46 -2.86
C GLY A 77 14.51 -8.85 -3.48
N TRP A 78 13.38 -9.39 -3.98
CA TRP A 78 13.39 -10.67 -4.71
C TRP A 78 14.22 -10.60 -6.01
N ALA A 79 14.21 -9.45 -6.67
CA ALA A 79 15.00 -9.21 -7.87
C ALA A 79 16.50 -8.95 -7.58
N GLY A 80 16.94 -8.95 -6.31
CA GLY A 80 18.32 -8.64 -5.92
C GLY A 80 18.70 -7.17 -6.14
N GLN A 81 17.72 -6.27 -6.25
CA GLN A 81 17.93 -4.85 -6.53
C GLN A 81 18.11 -4.05 -5.24
N ASP A 82 19.11 -4.40 -4.44
CA ASP A 82 19.39 -3.84 -3.11
C ASP A 82 19.50 -2.29 -3.13
N ALA A 83 20.09 -1.73 -4.19
CA ALA A 83 20.18 -0.28 -4.36
C ALA A 83 18.80 0.39 -4.53
N GLU A 84 17.86 -0.28 -5.21
CA GLU A 84 16.50 0.21 -5.38
C GLU A 84 15.70 0.10 -4.08
N VAL A 85 15.85 -1.00 -3.35
CA VAL A 85 15.22 -1.19 -2.03
C VAL A 85 15.57 -0.02 -1.11
N LEU A 86 16.86 0.30 -0.97
CA LEU A 86 17.27 1.40 -0.09
C LEU A 86 16.82 2.76 -0.63
N LYS A 87 16.94 3.00 -1.95
CA LYS A 87 16.47 4.25 -2.56
C LYS A 87 14.99 4.50 -2.28
N VAL A 88 14.13 3.50 -2.48
CA VAL A 88 12.69 3.61 -2.25
C VAL A 88 12.39 3.76 -0.77
N TYR A 89 13.03 2.96 0.09
CA TYR A 89 12.81 3.03 1.53
C TYR A 89 13.19 4.40 2.10
N GLU A 90 14.36 4.92 1.73
CA GLU A 90 14.87 6.18 2.27
C GLU A 90 14.08 7.39 1.78
N ALA A 91 13.66 7.39 0.51
CA ALA A 91 12.92 8.51 -0.07
C ALA A 91 11.43 8.48 0.29
N GLN A 92 10.84 7.30 0.43
CA GLN A 92 9.37 7.15 0.45
C GLN A 92 8.86 6.28 1.60
N GLY A 93 9.66 5.36 2.12
CA GLY A 93 9.22 4.32 3.08
C GLY A 93 9.39 4.67 4.56
N LYS A 94 10.43 5.42 4.96
CA LYS A 94 10.81 5.66 6.37
C LYS A 94 9.66 6.08 7.29
N ASN A 95 8.74 6.91 6.80
CA ASN A 95 7.63 7.48 7.59
C ASN A 95 6.26 6.89 7.22
N ARG A 96 6.22 5.73 6.55
CA ARG A 96 4.99 5.07 6.12
C ARG A 96 4.76 3.81 6.96
N ASN A 97 3.49 3.40 7.07
CA ASN A 97 3.15 2.12 7.67
C ASN A 97 3.41 0.97 6.69
N LEU A 98 4.67 0.56 6.57
CA LEU A 98 5.09 -0.55 5.70
C LEU A 98 4.62 -1.91 6.25
N THR A 99 4.66 -2.98 5.47
CA THR A 99 4.44 -4.34 6.01
C THR A 99 5.68 -4.84 6.75
N THR A 100 5.51 -5.81 7.66
CA THR A 100 6.64 -6.44 8.36
C THR A 100 7.63 -7.09 7.38
N GLN A 101 7.12 -7.71 6.31
CA GLN A 101 7.95 -8.30 5.25
C GLN A 101 8.79 -7.25 4.49
N ALA A 102 8.22 -6.08 4.22
CA ALA A 102 8.97 -4.98 3.60
C ALA A 102 10.08 -4.46 4.53
N LEU A 103 9.80 -4.30 5.83
CA LEU A 103 10.81 -3.94 6.82
C LEU A 103 11.92 -5.00 6.91
N ALA A 104 11.57 -6.29 6.93
CA ALA A 104 12.55 -7.38 6.91
C ALA A 104 13.46 -7.32 5.66
N THR A 105 12.87 -7.02 4.51
CA THR A 105 13.61 -6.87 3.24
C THR A 105 14.59 -5.70 3.30
N VAL A 106 14.15 -4.55 3.80
CA VAL A 106 15.00 -3.37 3.99
C VAL A 106 16.12 -3.64 5.00
N ALA A 107 15.81 -4.25 6.14
CA ALA A 107 16.78 -4.55 7.18
C ALA A 107 17.88 -5.51 6.67
N ARG A 108 17.48 -6.57 5.95
CA ARG A 108 18.41 -7.47 5.26
C ARG A 108 19.26 -6.73 4.23
N THR A 109 18.68 -5.81 3.48
CA THR A 109 19.41 -5.02 2.48
C THR A 109 20.46 -4.12 3.12
N TYR A 110 20.12 -3.44 4.22
CA TYR A 110 21.10 -2.67 5.00
C TYR A 110 22.22 -3.56 5.54
N ARG A 111 21.89 -4.76 6.05
CA ARG A 111 22.88 -5.75 6.50
C ARG A 111 23.81 -6.16 5.36
N ASN A 112 23.28 -6.47 4.17
CA ASN A 112 24.09 -6.82 2.99
C ASN A 112 25.11 -5.71 2.65
N GLN A 113 24.73 -4.46 2.84
CA GLN A 113 25.59 -3.29 2.62
C GLN A 113 26.47 -2.93 3.82
N LYS A 114 26.52 -3.80 4.85
CA LYS A 114 27.30 -3.60 6.09
C LYS A 114 26.87 -2.37 6.89
N GLN A 115 25.66 -1.88 6.67
CA GLN A 115 25.05 -0.77 7.40
C GLN A 115 24.34 -1.32 8.64
N TRP A 116 25.13 -1.87 9.57
CA TRP A 116 24.62 -2.62 10.72
C TRP A 116 23.66 -1.80 11.60
N PRO A 117 23.96 -0.54 11.98
CA PRO A 117 23.06 0.24 12.82
C PRO A 117 21.68 0.46 12.17
N GLN A 118 21.64 0.75 10.88
CA GLN A 118 20.41 0.92 10.11
C GLN A 118 19.62 -0.39 10.02
N ALA A 119 20.31 -1.50 9.75
CA ALA A 119 19.68 -2.82 9.71
C ALA A 119 19.02 -3.17 11.05
N LEU A 120 19.73 -2.97 12.16
CA LEU A 120 19.20 -3.24 13.51
C LEU A 120 18.01 -2.36 13.85
N ALA A 121 18.04 -1.08 13.50
CA ALA A 121 16.91 -0.17 13.72
C ALA A 121 15.65 -0.64 12.98
N VAL A 122 15.79 -1.09 11.73
CA VAL A 122 14.65 -1.58 10.92
C VAL A 122 14.16 -2.93 11.43
N TYR A 123 15.05 -3.86 11.81
CA TYR A 123 14.64 -5.11 12.47
C TYR A 123 13.86 -4.84 13.76
N GLN A 124 14.33 -3.90 14.59
CA GLN A 124 13.63 -3.53 15.82
C GLN A 124 12.23 -2.98 15.54
N GLN A 125 12.08 -2.14 14.50
CA GLN A 125 10.78 -1.64 14.07
C GLN A 125 9.82 -2.76 13.65
N ALA A 126 10.32 -3.78 12.95
CA ALA A 126 9.53 -4.94 12.55
C ALA A 126 9.13 -5.80 13.77
N LEU A 127 10.06 -6.02 14.71
CA LEU A 127 9.84 -6.81 15.92
C LEU A 127 8.87 -6.16 16.91
N VAL A 128 8.73 -4.84 16.93
CA VAL A 128 7.67 -4.18 17.72
C VAL A 128 6.27 -4.66 17.28
N ARG A 129 6.09 -5.01 16.00
CA ARG A 129 4.80 -5.44 15.45
C ARG A 129 4.59 -6.93 15.58
N GLU A 130 5.66 -7.70 15.38
CA GLU A 130 5.64 -9.16 15.48
C GLU A 130 6.78 -9.65 16.39
N PRO A 131 6.66 -9.48 17.72
CA PRO A 131 7.75 -9.80 18.65
C PRO A 131 8.17 -11.28 18.63
N GLY A 132 7.26 -12.18 18.28
CA GLY A 132 7.48 -13.64 18.19
C GLY A 132 7.89 -14.14 16.81
N ASN A 133 8.16 -13.26 15.84
CA ASN A 133 8.57 -13.68 14.51
C ASN A 133 10.04 -14.10 14.51
N VAL A 134 10.25 -15.42 14.44
CA VAL A 134 11.59 -16.05 14.50
C VAL A 134 12.50 -15.59 13.37
N ASP A 135 11.98 -15.32 12.17
CA ASP A 135 12.80 -14.88 11.03
C ASP A 135 13.36 -13.46 11.28
N LEU A 136 12.60 -12.59 11.93
CA LEU A 136 13.06 -11.25 12.30
C LEU A 136 14.10 -11.31 13.42
N GLN A 137 13.86 -12.13 14.44
CA GLN A 137 14.81 -12.33 15.55
C GLN A 137 16.15 -12.88 15.02
N LEU A 138 16.08 -13.89 14.15
CA LEU A 138 17.26 -14.45 13.49
C LEU A 138 17.98 -13.39 12.64
N GLY A 139 17.24 -12.61 11.85
CA GLY A 139 17.81 -11.53 11.04
C GLY A 139 18.54 -10.47 11.89
N GLN A 140 17.97 -10.10 13.04
CA GLN A 140 18.58 -9.18 14.00
C GLN A 140 19.86 -9.77 14.61
N ALA A 141 19.80 -11.02 15.09
CA ALA A 141 20.94 -11.71 15.70
C ALA A 141 22.11 -11.87 14.71
N LEU A 142 21.82 -12.25 13.46
CA LEU A 142 22.83 -12.33 12.40
C LEU A 142 23.47 -10.96 12.12
N THR A 143 22.67 -9.89 12.14
CA THR A 143 23.18 -8.52 11.95
C THR A 143 24.09 -8.09 13.11
N GLN A 144 23.72 -8.42 14.36
CA GLN A 144 24.55 -8.14 15.53
C GLN A 144 25.87 -8.91 15.47
N ALA A 145 25.83 -10.20 15.13
CA ALA A 145 27.02 -11.03 14.98
C ALA A 145 27.97 -10.47 13.92
N ASP A 146 27.48 -10.15 12.72
CA ASP A 146 28.29 -9.59 11.64
C ASP A 146 28.85 -8.19 11.97
N GLY A 147 28.09 -7.41 12.74
CA GLY A 147 28.48 -6.08 13.22
C GLY A 147 29.47 -6.11 14.40
N GLY A 148 29.92 -7.29 14.85
CA GLY A 148 30.85 -7.45 15.97
C GLY A 148 30.20 -7.33 17.35
N GLN A 149 28.87 -7.30 17.43
CA GLN A 149 28.09 -7.29 18.67
C GLN A 149 27.64 -8.70 19.06
N ALA A 150 28.54 -9.69 18.95
CA ALA A 150 28.20 -11.10 19.16
C ALA A 150 27.64 -11.39 20.58
N THR A 151 27.88 -10.53 21.57
CA THR A 151 27.39 -10.69 22.94
C THR A 151 25.91 -10.32 23.14
N THR A 152 25.30 -9.55 22.23
CA THR A 152 23.85 -9.23 22.27
C THR A 152 23.00 -10.16 21.41
N ALA A 153 23.61 -11.00 20.58
CA ALA A 153 22.93 -11.88 19.63
C ALA A 153 22.25 -13.12 20.24
N VAL A 154 22.42 -13.37 21.54
CA VAL A 154 22.01 -14.63 22.22
C VAL A 154 21.12 -14.38 23.45
N GLN A 155 20.63 -13.14 23.64
CA GLN A 155 19.71 -12.78 24.72
C GLN A 155 18.27 -12.70 24.20
#